data_AF-A0A2E9D028-F1
#
_entry.id   AF-A0A2E9D028-F1
#
_cell.length_a   1.000
_cell.length_b   1.000
_cell.length_c   1.000
_cell.angle_alpha   90.00
_cell.angle_beta   90.00
_cell.angle_gamma   90.00
#
_symmetry.space_group_name_H-M   'P 1'
#
loop_
_entity.id
_entity.type
_entity.pdbx_description
1 polymer ?
#
loop_
_entity_poly.entity_id
_entity_poly.type
_entity_poly.pdbx_seq_one_letter_code
_entity_poly.pdbx_strand_id
1 'polypeptide(L)'
;MADVDNTFTSSKLNNISQCHSSFGKNNQLAKPKLDRWKDLNNAIIDWMNNDAIEETSIKIAEQNNFQFYDKIQKAILSDLFTRFRTIYPKRDVEFNHNFPIKEINKEINGEEYALTTYFTYEFIDQGSSEFIKLKTAFDPEPELIDKAIISKLKAENEDFYTASIEREDLEEIELVDNPDEIIDQHFAILENFLNNRQARNPGELCSRGCDMASRCGQFPLINIDKLTNRIREVKISKTNTIKLQNCERRAAWNVQYGIPREDYIEYESESSGTKFHNYSQEMLVNNNSFTNDDDIERFNKITENEESITREKLFSKYKELIEKLKPYSNLSITKSEFNLGFTIVADGKGLKNGEVVDKKVASVFMGRADLVGRVDGTPIIIELKTRPELSEDFLEAQLYALGASKLLNVKEITILHIYLPDEDSSIKERKFSESELAEAEKKYESLAIKSASWIPFDALSPAYNIGDWCEFCEFKNTCLENR
;
A
#
# COMPACT_ATOMS: atom_id res chain seq x y z
N MET A 1 0.66 -11.50 31.57
CA MET A 1 0.06 -11.58 30.24
C MET A 1 -0.99 -10.50 30.20
N ALA A 2 -0.72 -9.47 29.41
CA ALA A 2 -1.69 -8.41 29.14
C ALA A 2 -2.97 -9.00 28.53
N ASP A 3 -4.08 -8.25 28.61
CA ASP A 3 -5.29 -8.58 27.86
C ASP A 3 -4.95 -8.66 26.35
N VAL A 4 -5.60 -9.56 25.62
CA VAL A 4 -5.43 -9.70 24.16
C VAL A 4 -5.68 -8.36 23.46
N ASP A 5 -6.61 -7.57 23.99
CA ASP A 5 -6.93 -6.23 23.49
C ASP A 5 -5.82 -5.19 23.77
N ASN A 6 -4.90 -5.47 24.70
CA ASN A 6 -3.76 -4.64 25.07
C ASN A 6 -2.43 -5.09 24.43
N THR A 7 -2.49 -5.96 23.41
CA THR A 7 -1.32 -6.54 22.74
C THR A 7 -1.09 -5.94 21.34
N PHE A 8 0.11 -5.41 21.11
CA PHE A 8 0.49 -4.68 19.90
C PHE A 8 1.68 -5.33 19.18
N THR A 9 1.48 -5.66 17.91
CA THR A 9 2.54 -6.13 17.01
C THR A 9 3.24 -4.96 16.33
N SER A 10 4.43 -5.19 15.77
CA SER A 10 5.16 -4.22 14.94
C SER A 10 4.28 -3.58 13.86
N SER A 11 3.49 -4.37 13.13
CA SER A 11 2.55 -3.85 12.13
C SER A 11 1.47 -2.93 12.72
N LYS A 12 0.91 -3.25 13.89
CA LYS A 12 -0.07 -2.38 14.57
C LYS A 12 0.58 -1.05 14.99
N LEU A 13 1.79 -1.10 15.54
CA LEU A 13 2.56 0.08 15.94
C LEU A 13 2.89 0.97 14.74
N ASN A 14 3.37 0.39 13.63
CA ASN A 14 3.66 1.12 12.39
C ASN A 14 2.42 1.80 11.80
N ASN A 15 1.24 1.19 11.96
CA ASN A 15 -0.02 1.79 11.51
C ASN A 15 -0.42 2.99 12.39
N ILE A 16 -0.37 2.84 13.72
CA ILE A 16 -0.76 3.92 14.64
C ILE A 16 0.27 5.04 14.70
N SER A 17 1.57 4.78 14.47
CA SER A 17 2.59 5.83 14.42
C SER A 17 2.33 6.81 13.27
N GLN A 18 1.80 6.32 12.15
CA GLN A 18 1.46 7.16 11.00
C GLN A 18 0.08 7.81 11.13
N CYS A 19 -0.95 7.05 11.53
CA CYS A 19 -2.32 7.57 11.68
C CYS A 19 -3.13 6.74 12.67
N HIS A 20 -3.60 7.34 13.77
CA HIS A 20 -4.27 6.61 14.84
C HIS A 20 -5.60 5.98 14.37
N SER A 21 -6.31 6.66 13.46
CA SER A 21 -7.55 6.17 12.85
C SER A 21 -7.37 4.96 11.92
N SER A 22 -6.13 4.51 11.68
CA SER A 22 -5.85 3.27 10.96
C SER A 22 -6.15 2.02 11.81
N PHE A 23 -6.12 2.16 13.14
CA PHE A 23 -6.47 1.09 14.07
C PHE A 23 -7.99 0.98 14.18
N GLY A 24 -8.55 -0.10 13.66
CA GLY A 24 -9.98 -0.31 13.64
C GLY A 24 -10.39 -1.73 13.29
N LYS A 25 -11.69 -1.98 13.30
CA LYS A 25 -12.25 -3.33 13.07
C LYS A 25 -11.93 -3.81 11.66
N ASN A 26 -11.62 -5.10 11.56
CA ASN A 26 -11.37 -5.80 10.30
C ASN A 26 -12.42 -5.46 9.23
N ASN A 27 -11.91 -5.18 8.03
CA ASN A 27 -12.70 -5.03 6.81
C ASN A 27 -12.58 -6.30 5.95
N GLN A 28 -13.23 -6.30 4.80
CA GLN A 28 -13.01 -7.35 3.78
C GLN A 28 -12.25 -6.76 2.59
N LEU A 29 -11.18 -6.02 2.88
CA LEU A 29 -10.28 -5.51 1.85
C LEU A 29 -9.50 -6.67 1.24
N ALA A 30 -9.39 -6.66 -0.10
CA ALA A 30 -8.57 -7.60 -0.82
C ALA A 30 -7.11 -7.52 -0.38
N LYS A 31 -6.53 -8.65 0.04
CA LYS A 31 -5.13 -8.78 0.46
C LYS A 31 -4.49 -10.01 -0.17
N PRO A 32 -4.44 -10.09 -1.52
CA PRO A 32 -4.07 -11.32 -2.23
C PRO A 32 -2.72 -11.91 -1.81
N LYS A 33 -1.71 -11.07 -1.56
CA LYS A 33 -0.41 -11.53 -1.08
C LYS A 33 -0.49 -12.16 0.32
N LEU A 34 -1.29 -11.58 1.22
CA LEU A 34 -1.50 -12.12 2.56
C LEU A 34 -2.35 -13.39 2.53
N ASP A 35 -3.37 -13.44 1.68
CA ASP A 35 -4.21 -14.63 1.52
C ASP A 35 -3.39 -15.80 0.97
N ARG A 36 -2.58 -15.57 -0.07
CA ARG A 36 -1.60 -16.56 -0.55
C ARG A 36 -0.57 -16.95 0.51
N TRP A 37 -0.05 -15.99 1.29
CA TRP A 37 0.89 -16.30 2.37
C TRP A 37 0.26 -17.24 3.41
N LYS A 38 -1.02 -17.05 3.76
CA LYS A 38 -1.73 -17.94 4.69
C LYS A 38 -1.87 -19.36 4.14
N ASP A 39 -2.25 -19.49 2.87
CA ASP A 39 -2.42 -20.81 2.24
C ASP A 39 -1.07 -21.50 2.01
N LEU A 40 0.00 -20.74 1.70
CA LEU A 40 1.37 -21.24 1.70
C LEU A 40 1.78 -21.75 3.08
N ASN A 41 1.54 -20.97 4.14
CA ASN A 41 1.82 -21.37 5.51
C ASN A 41 1.09 -22.66 5.89
N ASN A 42 -0.20 -22.78 5.54
CA ASN A 42 -0.97 -24.00 5.79
C ASN A 42 -0.42 -25.20 4.99
N ALA A 43 0.00 -25.00 3.74
CA ALA A 43 0.63 -26.06 2.94
C ALA A 43 1.95 -26.54 3.58
N ILE A 44 2.77 -25.62 4.10
CA ILE A 44 3.99 -25.97 4.83
C ILE A 44 3.66 -26.79 6.09
N ILE A 45 2.66 -26.36 6.87
CA ILE A 45 2.22 -27.08 8.08
C ILE A 45 1.71 -28.48 7.73
N ASP A 46 0.86 -28.61 6.72
CA ASP A 46 0.33 -29.90 6.24
C ASP A 46 1.47 -30.83 5.81
N TRP A 47 2.47 -30.31 5.08
CA TRP A 47 3.62 -31.09 4.62
C TRP A 47 4.53 -31.54 5.77
N MET A 48 4.83 -30.65 6.71
CA MET A 48 5.65 -30.95 7.89
C MET A 48 5.00 -32.04 8.75
N ASN A 49 3.68 -31.99 8.96
CA ASN A 49 2.95 -32.94 9.81
C ASN A 49 2.55 -34.26 9.12
N ASN A 50 2.82 -34.43 7.82
CA ASN A 50 2.39 -35.60 7.07
C ASN A 50 3.53 -36.61 6.85
N ASP A 51 3.39 -37.79 7.43
CA ASP A 51 4.39 -38.88 7.41
C ASP A 51 4.40 -39.70 6.10
N ALA A 52 3.58 -39.34 5.11
CA ALA A 52 3.65 -39.95 3.78
C ALA A 52 5.01 -39.69 3.12
N ILE A 53 5.34 -40.50 2.10
CA ILE A 53 6.52 -40.24 1.26
C ILE A 53 6.47 -38.83 0.68
N GLU A 54 7.65 -38.20 0.55
CA GLU A 54 7.80 -36.76 0.22
C GLU A 54 6.90 -36.30 -0.93
N GLU A 55 6.93 -37.00 -2.07
CA GLU A 55 6.13 -36.63 -3.25
C GLU A 55 4.61 -36.69 -2.98
N THR A 56 4.15 -37.63 -2.15
CA THR A 56 2.74 -37.74 -1.78
C THR A 56 2.35 -36.66 -0.78
N SER A 57 3.22 -36.37 0.19
CA SER A 57 3.01 -35.31 1.18
C SER A 57 2.88 -33.93 0.50
N ILE A 58 3.79 -33.61 -0.43
CA ILE A 58 3.74 -32.38 -1.23
C ILE A 58 2.41 -32.27 -1.98
N LYS A 59 2.01 -33.32 -2.72
CA LYS A 59 0.77 -33.30 -3.51
C LYS A 59 -0.47 -33.08 -2.64
N ILE A 60 -0.52 -33.70 -1.45
CA ILE A 60 -1.64 -33.51 -0.51
C ILE A 60 -1.67 -32.07 0.00
N ALA A 61 -0.52 -31.51 0.39
CA ALA A 61 -0.44 -30.13 0.88
C ALA A 61 -0.92 -29.12 -0.19
N GLU A 62 -0.47 -29.28 -1.44
CA GLU A 62 -0.92 -28.44 -2.55
C GLU A 62 -2.41 -28.62 -2.86
N GLN A 63 -2.92 -29.86 -2.86
CA GLN A 63 -4.33 -30.14 -3.12
C GLN A 63 -5.24 -29.54 -2.06
N ASN A 64 -4.87 -29.62 -0.78
CA ASN A 64 -5.68 -29.09 0.31
C ASN A 64 -5.76 -27.56 0.27
N ASN A 65 -4.63 -26.91 0.01
CA ASN A 65 -4.48 -25.47 0.25
C ASN A 65 -4.56 -24.63 -1.03
N PHE A 66 -4.14 -25.14 -2.18
CA PHE A 66 -4.06 -24.34 -3.42
C PHE A 66 -5.24 -24.57 -4.36
N GLN A 67 -6.13 -25.54 -4.09
CA GLN A 67 -7.19 -25.98 -5.01
C GLN A 67 -8.12 -24.86 -5.54
N PHE A 68 -8.39 -23.83 -4.75
CA PHE A 68 -9.35 -22.77 -5.11
C PHE A 68 -8.77 -21.68 -6.02
N TYR A 69 -7.44 -21.66 -6.21
CA TYR A 69 -6.77 -20.67 -7.04
C TYR A 69 -6.84 -21.04 -8.52
N ASP A 70 -6.87 -20.03 -9.39
CA ASP A 70 -6.61 -20.24 -10.81
C ASP A 70 -5.17 -20.71 -11.07
N LYS A 71 -4.89 -21.10 -12.32
CA LYS A 71 -3.59 -21.66 -12.72
C LYS A 71 -2.39 -20.74 -12.45
N ILE A 72 -2.55 -19.41 -12.58
CA ILE A 72 -1.45 -18.45 -12.36
C ILE A 72 -1.10 -18.43 -10.88
N GLN A 73 -2.11 -18.26 -10.04
CA GLN A 73 -1.89 -18.16 -8.60
C GLN A 73 -1.44 -19.49 -7.99
N LYS A 74 -1.93 -20.64 -8.50
CA LYS A 74 -1.41 -21.96 -8.15
C LYS A 74 0.07 -22.10 -8.46
N ALA A 75 0.49 -21.70 -9.67
CA ALA A 75 1.91 -21.77 -10.06
C ALA A 75 2.80 -20.95 -9.12
N ILE A 76 2.37 -19.74 -8.74
CA ILE A 76 3.08 -18.90 -7.76
C ILE A 76 3.18 -19.61 -6.40
N LEU A 77 2.08 -20.15 -5.88
CA LEU A 77 2.06 -20.84 -4.58
C LEU A 77 2.94 -22.10 -4.58
N SER A 78 2.86 -22.92 -5.63
CA SER A 78 3.69 -24.12 -5.80
C SER A 78 5.18 -23.78 -5.92
N ASP A 79 5.53 -22.68 -6.59
CA ASP A 79 6.90 -22.18 -6.67
C ASP A 79 7.40 -21.73 -5.29
N LEU A 80 6.67 -20.86 -4.60
CA LEU A 80 7.01 -20.40 -3.24
C LEU A 80 7.14 -21.57 -2.26
N PHE A 81 6.25 -22.56 -2.35
CA PHE A 81 6.30 -23.75 -1.52
C PHE A 81 7.53 -24.60 -1.83
N THR A 82 7.90 -24.72 -3.11
CA THR A 82 9.13 -25.40 -3.51
C THR A 82 10.36 -24.69 -2.98
N ARG A 83 10.43 -23.37 -3.09
CA ARG A 83 11.53 -22.57 -2.52
C ARG A 83 11.65 -22.75 -1.01
N PHE A 84 10.54 -22.74 -0.27
CA PHE A 84 10.57 -23.03 1.18
C PHE A 84 11.19 -24.40 1.48
N ARG A 85 10.77 -25.45 0.76
CA ARG A 85 11.30 -26.81 0.98
C ARG A 85 12.78 -26.92 0.65
N THR A 86 13.29 -26.10 -0.27
CA THR A 86 14.73 -26.01 -0.59
C THR A 86 15.52 -25.37 0.56
N ILE A 87 15.04 -24.26 1.12
CA ILE A 87 15.74 -23.56 2.21
C ILE A 87 15.64 -24.30 3.55
N TYR A 88 14.54 -25.03 3.75
CA TYR A 88 14.25 -25.70 5.01
C TYR A 88 13.71 -27.12 4.76
N PRO A 89 14.60 -28.11 4.53
CA PRO A 89 14.19 -29.48 4.29
C PRO A 89 13.54 -30.07 5.54
N LYS A 90 12.63 -31.04 5.34
CA LYS A 90 11.94 -31.73 6.42
C LYS A 90 12.94 -32.47 7.33
N ARG A 91 12.83 -32.25 8.65
CA ARG A 91 13.64 -32.89 9.69
C ARG A 91 12.72 -33.61 10.68
N ASP A 92 13.25 -34.63 11.36
CA ASP A 92 12.55 -35.34 12.44
C ASP A 92 12.76 -34.58 13.75
N VAL A 93 11.98 -33.52 13.94
CA VAL A 93 12.04 -32.59 15.08
C VAL A 93 10.64 -32.23 15.52
N GLU A 94 10.48 -31.82 16.78
CA GLU A 94 9.19 -31.30 17.25
C GLU A 94 8.89 -29.96 16.55
N PHE A 95 7.68 -29.82 16.00
CA PHE A 95 7.28 -28.71 15.16
C PHE A 95 6.06 -27.99 15.74
N ASN A 96 6.28 -26.80 16.28
CA ASN A 96 5.23 -25.91 16.75
C ASN A 96 4.91 -24.84 15.69
N HIS A 97 3.63 -24.71 15.37
CA HIS A 97 3.11 -23.77 14.36
C HIS A 97 1.96 -22.90 14.91
N ASN A 98 1.81 -22.84 16.24
CA ASN A 98 0.78 -22.05 16.91
C ASN A 98 1.19 -20.58 17.07
N PHE A 99 1.88 -20.01 16.08
CA PHE A 99 2.45 -18.67 16.09
C PHE A 99 3.17 -18.32 17.40
N PRO A 100 4.34 -18.95 17.69
CA PRO A 100 5.11 -18.67 18.90
C PRO A 100 5.38 -17.16 19.06
N ILE A 101 5.36 -16.66 20.29
CA ILE A 101 5.52 -15.23 20.57
C ILE A 101 6.61 -14.96 21.60
N LYS A 102 7.25 -13.79 21.47
CA LYS A 102 8.00 -13.15 22.55
C LYS A 102 7.32 -11.84 22.87
N GLU A 103 7.11 -11.57 24.16
CA GLU A 103 6.34 -10.41 24.64
C GLU A 103 7.12 -9.60 25.68
N ILE A 104 6.98 -8.27 25.63
CA ILE A 104 7.47 -7.35 26.66
C ILE A 104 6.30 -6.51 27.13
N ASN A 105 6.14 -6.43 28.44
CA ASN A 105 5.04 -5.73 29.09
C ASN A 105 5.51 -4.40 29.69
N LYS A 106 4.65 -3.38 29.66
CA LYS A 106 4.82 -2.09 30.34
C LYS A 106 3.47 -1.58 30.83
N GLU A 107 3.45 -1.01 32.03
CA GLU A 107 2.27 -0.32 32.55
C GLU A 107 2.16 1.08 31.94
N ILE A 108 0.99 1.40 31.37
CA ILE A 108 0.65 2.72 30.82
C ILE A 108 -0.74 3.09 31.36
N ASN A 109 -0.86 4.26 31.98
CA ASN A 109 -2.13 4.76 32.54
C ASN A 109 -2.83 3.77 33.51
N GLY A 110 -2.06 2.95 34.25
CA GLY A 110 -2.59 1.98 35.21
C GLY A 110 -3.07 0.66 34.61
N GLU A 111 -2.81 0.41 33.32
CA GLU A 111 -3.10 -0.85 32.63
C GLU A 111 -1.80 -1.46 32.06
N GLU A 112 -1.70 -2.79 32.05
CA GLU A 112 -0.58 -3.51 31.44
C GLU A 112 -0.80 -3.65 29.92
N TYR A 113 0.20 -3.23 29.14
CA TYR A 113 0.25 -3.33 27.68
C TYR A 113 1.46 -4.15 27.23
N ALA A 114 1.28 -4.93 26.16
CA ALA A 114 2.33 -5.78 25.61
C ALA A 114 2.74 -5.36 24.20
N LEU A 115 4.05 -5.31 23.95
CA LEU A 115 4.61 -5.35 22.59
C LEU A 115 5.06 -6.77 22.27
N THR A 116 4.68 -7.28 21.10
CA THR A 116 4.92 -8.68 20.73
C THR A 116 5.57 -8.82 19.37
N THR A 117 6.55 -9.72 19.30
CA THR A 117 7.07 -10.29 18.05
C THR A 117 6.56 -11.73 17.93
N TYR A 118 6.00 -12.06 16.76
CA TYR A 118 5.52 -13.41 16.47
C TYR A 118 6.44 -14.11 15.48
N PHE A 119 6.47 -15.43 15.59
CA PHE A 119 7.13 -16.35 14.68
C PHE A 119 6.09 -17.19 13.98
N THR A 120 6.43 -17.66 12.78
CA THR A 120 5.57 -18.57 12.02
C THR A 120 5.69 -19.98 12.55
N TYR A 121 6.93 -20.40 12.85
CA TYR A 121 7.25 -21.73 13.33
C TYR A 121 8.25 -21.70 14.47
N GLU A 122 8.25 -22.76 15.27
CA GLU A 122 9.29 -23.12 16.22
C GLU A 122 9.63 -24.61 16.00
N PHE A 123 10.92 -24.90 15.82
CA PHE A 123 11.43 -26.25 15.68
C PHE A 123 12.29 -26.58 16.90
N ILE A 124 11.99 -27.70 17.55
CA ILE A 124 12.63 -28.08 18.81
C ILE A 124 13.40 -29.38 18.60
N ASP A 125 14.71 -29.32 18.83
CA ASP A 125 15.61 -30.48 18.78
C ASP A 125 16.54 -30.48 19.99
N GLN A 126 16.53 -31.59 20.74
CA GLN A 126 17.42 -31.83 21.89
C GLN A 126 17.49 -30.68 22.92
N GLY A 127 16.41 -29.92 23.08
CA GLY A 127 16.32 -28.80 24.02
C GLY A 127 16.77 -27.45 23.46
N SER A 128 17.19 -27.37 22.19
CA SER A 128 17.35 -26.12 21.45
C SER A 128 16.08 -25.78 20.67
N SER A 129 15.82 -24.49 20.46
CA SER A 129 14.62 -24.01 19.76
C SER A 129 15.00 -23.05 18.64
N GLU A 130 14.60 -23.37 17.42
CA GLU A 130 14.76 -22.51 16.25
C GLU A 130 13.43 -21.82 15.92
N PHE A 131 13.37 -20.51 16.02
CA PHE A 131 12.20 -19.69 15.69
C PHE A 131 12.30 -19.15 14.27
N ILE A 132 11.30 -19.41 13.44
CA ILE A 132 11.31 -19.04 12.02
C ILE A 132 10.22 -18.00 11.73
N LYS A 133 10.60 -16.86 11.12
CA LYS A 133 9.67 -15.93 10.47
C LYS A 133 9.59 -16.22 8.97
N LEU A 134 8.40 -16.61 8.48
CA LEU A 134 8.18 -16.83 7.05
C LEU A 134 7.93 -15.51 6.31
N LYS A 135 8.80 -15.15 5.36
CA LYS A 135 8.69 -13.92 4.56
C LYS A 135 8.67 -14.25 3.07
N THR A 136 7.57 -13.86 2.43
CA THR A 136 7.40 -13.93 0.96
C THR A 136 7.57 -12.56 0.30
N ALA A 137 8.07 -11.58 1.04
CA ALA A 137 8.33 -10.24 0.53
C ALA A 137 9.80 -10.15 0.09
N PHE A 138 10.07 -9.24 -0.83
CA PHE A 138 11.41 -9.02 -1.36
C PHE A 138 12.38 -8.47 -0.29
N ASP A 139 11.89 -7.60 0.58
CA ASP A 139 12.59 -7.17 1.79
C ASP A 139 12.13 -8.08 2.95
N PRO A 140 12.94 -9.09 3.32
CA PRO A 140 12.57 -10.05 4.35
C PRO A 140 12.83 -9.51 5.76
N GLU A 141 13.54 -8.38 5.88
CA GLU A 141 14.09 -7.91 7.15
C GLU A 141 12.99 -7.76 8.21
N PRO A 142 13.20 -8.32 9.42
CA PRO A 142 12.34 -8.05 10.55
C PRO A 142 12.34 -6.57 10.92
N GLU A 143 11.20 -6.09 11.39
CA GLU A 143 11.06 -4.73 11.88
C GLU A 143 11.99 -4.48 13.08
N LEU A 144 12.48 -3.24 13.24
CA LEU A 144 13.47 -2.91 14.27
C LEU A 144 13.00 -3.29 15.70
N ILE A 145 11.72 -3.11 16.00
CA ILE A 145 11.14 -3.52 17.29
C ILE A 145 11.13 -5.04 17.47
N ASP A 146 10.93 -5.81 16.39
CA ASP A 146 10.98 -7.27 16.48
C ASP A 146 12.40 -7.71 16.84
N LYS A 147 13.42 -7.12 16.20
CA LYS A 147 14.85 -7.36 16.51
C LYS A 147 15.15 -7.00 17.97
N ALA A 148 14.70 -5.84 18.45
CA ALA A 148 14.92 -5.41 19.83
C ALA A 148 14.28 -6.34 20.87
N ILE A 149 13.05 -6.81 20.63
CA ILE A 149 12.39 -7.78 21.52
C ILE A 149 13.18 -9.11 21.54
N ILE A 150 13.64 -9.57 20.38
CA ILE A 150 14.47 -10.79 20.27
C ILE A 150 15.78 -10.61 21.03
N SER A 151 16.53 -9.53 20.80
CA SER A 151 17.82 -9.28 21.47
C SER A 151 17.69 -9.22 22.99
N LYS A 152 16.57 -8.72 23.51
CA LYS A 152 16.31 -8.64 24.95
C LYS A 152 15.91 -9.98 25.58
N LEU A 153 15.23 -10.85 24.83
CA LEU A 153 14.61 -12.06 25.37
C LEU A 153 15.26 -13.38 24.90
N LYS A 154 16.26 -13.32 24.01
CA LYS A 154 16.99 -14.49 23.51
C LYS A 154 17.64 -15.25 24.67
N ALA A 155 17.31 -16.54 24.80
CA ALA A 155 18.04 -17.46 25.67
C ALA A 155 19.22 -18.12 24.92
N GLU A 156 20.14 -18.75 25.66
CA GLU A 156 21.36 -19.36 25.09
C GLU A 156 21.08 -20.50 24.10
N ASN A 157 19.94 -21.18 24.23
CA ASN A 157 19.51 -22.33 23.43
C ASN A 157 18.47 -21.97 22.35
N GLU A 158 18.32 -20.68 22.03
CA GLU A 158 17.34 -20.21 21.05
C GLU A 158 18.04 -19.57 19.86
N ASP A 159 17.60 -19.92 18.65
CA ASP A 159 18.05 -19.29 17.41
C ASP A 159 16.87 -18.72 16.65
N PHE A 160 17.09 -17.62 15.92
CA PHE A 160 16.04 -16.84 15.29
C PHE A 160 16.39 -16.61 13.83
N TYR A 161 15.52 -17.05 12.92
CA TYR A 161 15.76 -16.96 11.48
C TYR A 161 14.59 -16.32 10.75
N THR A 162 14.91 -15.72 9.61
CA THR A 162 13.96 -15.35 8.57
C THR A 162 14.09 -16.32 7.40
N ALA A 163 13.01 -17.06 7.12
CA ALA A 163 12.89 -17.84 5.90
C ALA A 163 12.47 -16.91 4.76
N SER A 164 13.45 -16.45 3.99
CA SER A 164 13.28 -15.51 2.88
C SER A 164 13.01 -16.27 1.58
N ILE A 165 11.74 -16.45 1.26
CA ILE A 165 11.32 -17.31 0.14
C ILE A 165 11.74 -16.74 -1.21
N GLU A 166 11.69 -15.42 -1.36
CA GLU A 166 12.06 -14.77 -2.62
C GLU A 166 13.58 -14.78 -2.86
N ARG A 167 14.39 -14.72 -1.79
CA ARG A 167 15.85 -14.82 -1.89
C ARG A 167 16.37 -16.25 -1.87
N GLU A 168 15.49 -17.22 -1.61
CA GLU A 168 15.85 -18.63 -1.40
C GLU A 168 16.94 -18.79 -0.32
N ASP A 169 16.78 -18.06 0.79
CA ASP A 169 17.75 -18.08 1.89
C ASP A 169 17.09 -18.20 3.27
N LEU A 170 17.88 -18.70 4.23
CA LEU A 170 17.56 -18.76 5.64
C LEU A 170 18.52 -17.84 6.40
N GLU A 171 18.08 -16.61 6.64
CA GLU A 171 18.91 -15.53 7.20
C GLU A 171 18.76 -15.51 8.74
N GLU A 172 19.88 -15.52 9.48
CA GLU A 172 19.83 -15.31 10.94
C GLU A 172 19.37 -13.86 11.24
N ILE A 173 18.47 -13.71 12.20
CA ILE A 173 17.98 -12.39 12.59
C ILE A 173 19.07 -11.67 13.40
N GLU A 174 19.66 -10.64 12.80
CA GLU A 174 20.64 -9.78 13.46
C GLU A 174 20.08 -9.16 14.74
N LEU A 175 20.89 -9.19 15.80
CA LEU A 175 20.59 -8.57 17.08
C LEU A 175 20.98 -7.09 17.08
N VAL A 176 20.35 -6.31 17.94
CA VAL A 176 20.63 -4.89 18.15
C VAL A 176 21.34 -4.66 19.47
N ASP A 177 22.23 -3.66 19.49
CA ASP A 177 23.03 -3.32 20.68
C ASP A 177 22.23 -2.54 21.75
N ASN A 178 21.18 -1.82 21.35
CA ASN A 178 20.37 -0.94 22.21
C ASN A 178 18.88 -1.35 22.29
N PRO A 179 18.55 -2.60 22.65
CA PRO A 179 17.17 -3.09 22.59
C PRO A 179 16.21 -2.31 23.50
N ASP A 180 16.65 -1.94 24.72
CA ASP A 180 15.81 -1.21 25.68
C ASP A 180 15.36 0.16 25.16
N GLU A 181 16.27 0.90 24.51
CA GLU A 181 15.96 2.23 23.95
C GLU A 181 14.91 2.12 22.83
N ILE A 182 15.09 1.16 21.92
CA ILE A 182 14.15 0.90 20.83
C ILE A 182 12.78 0.52 21.39
N ILE A 183 12.73 -0.36 22.38
CA ILE A 183 11.48 -0.79 23.02
C ILE A 183 10.76 0.39 23.68
N ASP A 184 11.49 1.24 24.41
CA ASP A 184 10.91 2.43 25.05
C ASP A 184 10.36 3.44 24.03
N GLN A 185 11.05 3.66 22.91
CA GLN A 185 10.54 4.49 21.81
C GLN A 185 9.21 3.96 21.26
N HIS A 186 9.07 2.64 21.10
CA HIS A 186 7.85 2.02 20.59
C HIS A 186 6.70 2.06 21.61
N PHE A 187 7.00 1.94 22.90
CA PHE A 187 6.00 2.20 23.94
C PHE A 187 5.55 3.67 23.96
N ALA A 188 6.44 4.63 23.66
CA ALA A 188 6.06 6.04 23.54
C ALA A 188 5.06 6.28 22.39
N ILE A 189 5.22 5.57 21.26
CA ILE A 189 4.24 5.56 20.16
C ILE A 189 2.88 5.07 20.66
N LEU A 190 2.86 3.95 21.38
CA LEU A 190 1.64 3.37 21.94
C LEU A 190 0.98 4.33 22.94
N GLU A 191 1.74 4.91 23.86
CA GLU A 191 1.23 5.87 24.85
C GLU A 191 0.61 7.10 24.16
N ASN A 192 1.28 7.66 23.14
CA ASN A 192 0.72 8.75 22.35
C ASN A 192 -0.59 8.35 21.66
N PHE A 193 -0.67 7.15 21.09
CA PHE A 193 -1.91 6.63 20.52
C PHE A 193 -3.02 6.52 21.56
N LEU A 194 -2.74 5.95 22.72
CA LEU A 194 -3.71 5.76 23.80
C LEU A 194 -4.28 7.09 24.30
N ASN A 195 -3.41 8.12 24.38
CA ASN A 195 -3.80 9.46 24.81
C ASN A 195 -4.51 10.27 23.72
N ASN A 196 -4.33 9.93 22.42
CA ASN A 196 -4.84 10.71 21.28
C ASN A 196 -5.57 9.86 20.21
N ARG A 197 -6.38 8.87 20.60
CA ARG A 197 -6.95 7.84 19.68
C ARG A 197 -7.69 8.37 18.44
N GLN A 198 -8.18 9.61 18.46
CA GLN A 198 -8.94 10.20 17.34
C GLN A 198 -8.07 10.93 16.31
N ALA A 199 -6.74 10.99 16.50
CA ALA A 199 -5.87 11.69 15.57
C ALA A 199 -5.94 11.08 14.14
N ARG A 200 -5.97 11.97 13.14
CA ARG A 200 -6.03 11.61 11.73
C ARG A 200 -4.90 12.32 11.01
N ASN A 201 -4.07 11.52 10.36
CA ASN A 201 -3.00 12.01 9.51
C ASN A 201 -3.07 11.26 8.18
N PRO A 202 -3.98 11.65 7.26
CA PRO A 202 -4.07 11.03 5.96
C PRO A 202 -2.78 11.26 5.19
N GLY A 203 -2.17 10.18 4.72
CA GLY A 203 -0.85 10.19 4.12
C GLY A 203 -0.58 8.87 3.41
N GLU A 204 0.69 8.51 3.26
CA GLU A 204 1.09 7.32 2.53
C GLU A 204 0.41 6.02 3.00
N LEU A 205 0.14 5.90 4.30
CA LEU A 205 -0.57 4.74 4.85
C LEU A 205 -1.94 4.52 4.20
N CYS A 206 -2.65 5.57 3.78
CA CYS A 206 -3.96 5.47 3.16
C CYS A 206 -3.93 4.55 1.92
N SER A 207 -2.90 4.70 1.09
CA SER A 207 -2.70 3.91 -0.12
C SER A 207 -2.02 2.56 0.16
N ARG A 208 -1.09 2.48 1.13
CA ARG A 208 -0.24 1.29 1.34
C ARG A 208 -0.77 0.24 2.33
N GLY A 209 -1.42 0.66 3.42
CA GLY A 209 -1.64 -0.28 4.54
C GLY A 209 -2.90 -0.05 5.38
N CYS A 210 -3.58 1.10 5.24
CA CYS A 210 -4.71 1.44 6.09
C CYS A 210 -5.97 0.66 5.69
N ASP A 211 -6.34 -0.36 6.45
CA ASP A 211 -7.62 -1.06 6.27
C ASP A 211 -8.82 -0.13 6.52
N MET A 212 -8.65 0.90 7.34
CA MET A 212 -9.74 1.81 7.68
C MET A 212 -10.01 2.90 6.64
N ALA A 213 -9.29 2.92 5.51
CA ALA A 213 -9.37 3.99 4.50
C ALA A 213 -10.81 4.34 4.08
N SER A 214 -11.65 3.33 3.81
CA SER A 214 -13.04 3.51 3.37
C SER A 214 -14.01 3.92 4.48
N ARG A 215 -13.59 3.84 5.76
CA ARG A 215 -14.45 4.01 6.96
C ARG A 215 -14.03 5.16 7.86
N CYS A 216 -12.79 5.65 7.74
CA CYS A 216 -12.28 6.74 8.55
C CYS A 216 -12.79 8.13 8.11
N GLY A 217 -13.49 8.20 6.97
CA GLY A 217 -14.04 9.42 6.39
C GLY A 217 -13.10 10.16 5.44
N GLN A 218 -11.86 9.70 5.25
CA GLN A 218 -10.93 10.30 4.29
C GLN A 218 -11.40 10.15 2.83
N PHE A 219 -12.07 9.03 2.52
CA PHE A 219 -12.61 8.75 1.20
C PHE A 219 -14.15 8.66 1.30
N PRO A 220 -14.88 9.76 1.06
CA PRO A 220 -16.33 9.83 1.23
C PRO A 220 -17.08 8.75 0.46
N LEU A 221 -18.20 8.29 1.01
CA LEU A 221 -19.10 7.35 0.36
C LEU A 221 -20.02 8.11 -0.61
N ILE A 222 -20.14 7.62 -1.84
CA ILE A 222 -20.92 8.31 -2.90
C ILE A 222 -22.39 7.91 -2.89
N ASN A 223 -22.67 6.60 -2.92
CA ASN A 223 -24.00 6.06 -3.22
C ASN A 223 -24.60 5.25 -2.07
N ILE A 224 -23.98 5.29 -0.89
CA ILE A 224 -24.44 4.64 0.34
C ILE A 224 -24.05 5.49 1.57
N ASP A 225 -24.79 5.37 2.66
CA ASP A 225 -24.51 6.14 3.88
C ASP A 225 -23.46 5.49 4.79
N LYS A 226 -23.30 4.17 4.72
CA LYS A 226 -22.44 3.43 5.64
C LYS A 226 -21.93 2.11 5.07
N LEU A 227 -20.64 1.85 5.24
CA LEU A 227 -20.02 0.55 4.98
C LEU A 227 -20.16 -0.39 6.18
N THR A 228 -20.42 -1.67 5.89
CA THR A 228 -20.43 -2.75 6.88
C THR A 228 -19.28 -3.72 6.63
N ASN A 229 -18.93 -4.51 7.64
CA ASN A 229 -17.91 -5.56 7.52
C ASN A 229 -18.31 -6.73 6.59
N ARG A 230 -19.49 -6.69 5.97
CA ARG A 230 -19.95 -7.68 4.99
C ARG A 230 -19.69 -7.27 3.55
N ILE A 231 -19.33 -6.02 3.31
CA ILE A 231 -19.03 -5.50 1.98
C ILE A 231 -17.56 -5.77 1.68
N ARG A 232 -17.28 -6.41 0.55
CA ARG A 232 -15.91 -6.62 0.06
C ARG A 232 -15.34 -5.28 -0.38
N GLU A 233 -14.07 -5.03 -0.17
CA GLU A 233 -13.44 -3.76 -0.52
C GLU A 233 -12.24 -3.97 -1.45
N VAL A 234 -12.05 -3.07 -2.41
CA VAL A 234 -10.88 -3.02 -3.29
C VAL A 234 -10.37 -1.58 -3.38
N LYS A 235 -9.05 -1.40 -3.29
CA LYS A 235 -8.40 -0.08 -3.39
C LYS A 235 -7.82 0.12 -4.78
N ILE A 236 -8.24 1.18 -5.46
CA ILE A 236 -7.84 1.47 -6.83
C ILE A 236 -7.15 2.83 -6.85
N SER A 237 -5.84 2.83 -7.05
CA SER A 237 -5.05 4.06 -7.18
C SER A 237 -5.36 4.82 -8.48
N LYS A 238 -4.95 6.09 -8.59
CA LYS A 238 -5.06 6.90 -9.82
C LYS A 238 -4.49 6.18 -11.04
N THR A 239 -3.30 5.60 -10.88
CA THR A 239 -2.62 4.82 -11.93
C THR A 239 -3.39 3.55 -12.30
N ASN A 240 -3.95 2.82 -11.32
CA ASN A 240 -4.74 1.62 -11.59
C ASN A 240 -6.13 1.95 -12.16
N THR A 241 -6.65 3.15 -11.92
CA THR A 241 -7.90 3.63 -12.52
C THR A 241 -7.73 3.83 -14.03
N ILE A 242 -6.61 4.43 -14.45
CA ILE A 242 -6.25 4.56 -15.87
C ILE A 242 -6.08 3.17 -16.50
N LYS A 243 -5.34 2.26 -15.85
CA LYS A 243 -5.20 0.88 -16.33
C LYS A 243 -6.55 0.18 -16.46
N LEU A 244 -7.46 0.38 -15.50
CA LEU A 244 -8.81 -0.20 -15.49
C LEU A 244 -9.66 0.31 -16.66
N GLN A 245 -9.49 1.56 -17.07
CA GLN A 245 -10.17 2.08 -18.25
C GLN A 245 -9.73 1.33 -19.52
N ASN A 246 -8.43 1.05 -19.66
CA ASN A 246 -7.87 0.44 -20.85
C ASN A 246 -8.03 -1.10 -20.86
N CYS A 247 -7.69 -1.76 -19.76
CA CYS A 247 -7.70 -3.22 -19.61
C CYS A 247 -7.94 -3.63 -18.14
N GLU A 248 -9.08 -4.26 -17.85
CA GLU A 248 -9.45 -4.61 -16.47
C GLU A 248 -8.46 -5.61 -15.85
N ARG A 249 -8.03 -6.60 -16.61
CA ARG A 249 -7.03 -7.59 -16.18
C ARG A 249 -5.74 -6.95 -15.69
N ARG A 250 -5.23 -5.93 -16.41
CA ARG A 250 -4.02 -5.20 -16.01
C ARG A 250 -4.18 -4.51 -14.65
N ALA A 251 -5.33 -3.89 -14.40
CA ALA A 251 -5.61 -3.25 -13.11
C ALA A 251 -5.84 -4.29 -12.01
N ALA A 252 -6.64 -5.31 -12.29
CA ALA A 252 -7.02 -6.33 -11.31
C ALA A 252 -5.82 -7.17 -10.86
N TRP A 253 -4.90 -7.50 -11.77
CA TRP A 253 -3.67 -8.22 -11.44
C TRP A 253 -2.79 -7.47 -10.44
N ASN A 254 -2.77 -6.14 -10.49
CA ASN A 254 -2.13 -5.34 -9.43
C ASN A 254 -2.98 -5.27 -8.15
N VAL A 255 -4.27 -4.93 -8.29
CA VAL A 255 -5.13 -4.51 -7.15
C VAL A 255 -5.70 -5.69 -6.37
N GLN A 256 -6.31 -6.65 -7.06
CA GLN A 256 -7.08 -7.73 -6.46
C GLN A 256 -6.26 -8.99 -6.29
N TYR A 257 -5.36 -9.29 -7.23
CA TYR A 257 -4.62 -10.55 -7.27
C TYR A 257 -3.14 -10.40 -6.93
N GLY A 258 -2.58 -9.18 -6.92
CA GLY A 258 -1.17 -8.95 -6.60
C GLY A 258 -0.21 -9.87 -7.36
N ILE A 259 -0.44 -10.08 -8.66
CA ILE A 259 0.42 -10.86 -9.54
C ILE A 259 1.78 -10.15 -9.63
N PRO A 260 2.91 -10.88 -9.53
CA PRO A 260 4.24 -10.29 -9.69
C PRO A 260 4.39 -9.61 -11.05
N ARG A 261 5.03 -8.44 -11.05
CA ARG A 261 5.30 -7.68 -12.28
C ARG A 261 6.55 -8.22 -12.96
N GLU A 262 6.54 -8.27 -14.29
CA GLU A 262 7.67 -8.72 -15.12
C GLU A 262 8.76 -7.66 -15.25
N ASP A 263 8.41 -6.38 -15.05
CA ASP A 263 9.28 -5.21 -15.15
C ASP A 263 9.79 -4.73 -13.78
N TYR A 264 9.71 -5.56 -12.75
CA TYR A 264 10.12 -5.18 -11.40
C TYR A 264 11.64 -4.92 -11.34
N ILE A 265 11.99 -3.70 -10.92
CA ILE A 265 13.37 -3.31 -10.60
C ILE A 265 13.43 -3.05 -9.10
N GLU A 266 14.39 -3.69 -8.44
CA GLU A 266 14.54 -3.75 -6.99
C GLU A 266 14.96 -2.41 -6.36
N TYR A 267 15.86 -1.70 -7.03
CA TYR A 267 16.36 -0.41 -6.61
C TYR A 267 16.36 0.54 -7.81
N GLU A 268 15.33 1.36 -7.92
CA GLU A 268 15.39 2.55 -8.77
C GLU A 268 15.95 3.69 -7.94
N SER A 269 17.03 4.31 -8.43
CA SER A 269 17.47 5.60 -7.91
C SER A 269 16.35 6.62 -8.11
N GLU A 270 16.21 7.54 -7.16
CA GLU A 270 15.20 8.59 -7.26
C GLU A 270 15.37 9.39 -8.56
N SER A 271 14.35 9.37 -9.40
CA SER A 271 14.38 10.07 -10.69
C SER A 271 14.39 11.59 -10.51
N SER A 272 14.95 12.32 -11.48
CA SER A 272 14.93 13.80 -11.46
C SER A 272 13.51 14.37 -11.39
N GLY A 273 12.50 13.65 -11.90
CA GLY A 273 11.11 14.02 -11.75
C GLY A 273 10.63 13.93 -10.31
N THR A 274 10.94 12.84 -9.61
CA THR A 274 10.57 12.68 -8.19
C THR A 274 11.22 13.76 -7.31
N LYS A 275 12.53 14.00 -7.53
CA LYS A 275 13.25 15.11 -6.87
C LYS A 275 12.57 16.46 -7.11
N PHE A 276 12.20 16.75 -8.35
CA PHE A 276 11.50 17.98 -8.70
C PHE A 276 10.18 18.15 -7.95
N HIS A 277 9.37 17.09 -7.85
CA HIS A 277 8.12 17.11 -7.09
C HIS A 277 8.41 17.41 -5.60
N ASN A 278 9.32 16.65 -4.98
CA ASN A 278 9.67 16.80 -3.56
C ASN A 278 10.11 18.22 -3.21
N TYR A 279 11.06 18.77 -3.98
CA TYR A 279 11.56 20.13 -3.72
C TYR A 279 10.52 21.21 -3.99
N SER A 280 9.74 21.07 -5.07
CA SER A 280 8.68 22.04 -5.38
C SER A 280 7.60 22.06 -4.30
N GLN A 281 7.22 20.90 -3.79
CA GLN A 281 6.25 20.77 -2.71
C GLN A 281 6.75 21.43 -1.42
N GLU A 282 8.00 21.17 -1.01
CA GLU A 282 8.59 21.78 0.17
C GLU A 282 8.65 23.31 0.06
N MET A 283 9.00 23.82 -1.13
CA MET A 283 9.08 25.25 -1.40
C MET A 283 7.71 25.95 -1.36
N LEU A 284 6.67 25.32 -1.92
CA LEU A 284 5.36 25.95 -2.16
C LEU A 284 4.40 25.85 -0.97
N VAL A 285 4.45 24.78 -0.19
CA VAL A 285 3.50 24.57 0.92
C VAL A 285 3.69 25.63 2.01
N ASN A 286 2.59 26.30 2.38
CA ASN A 286 2.55 27.38 3.36
C ASN A 286 3.49 28.57 3.05
N ASN A 287 3.92 28.71 1.80
CA ASN A 287 4.68 29.86 1.32
C ASN A 287 3.74 30.75 0.50
N ASN A 288 3.47 31.97 0.97
CA ASN A 288 2.65 32.95 0.23
C ASN A 288 3.53 33.94 -0.56
N SER A 289 4.84 33.77 -0.51
CA SER A 289 5.83 34.68 -1.09
C SER A 289 6.78 33.96 -2.03
N PHE A 290 6.35 32.84 -2.64
CA PHE A 290 7.13 31.94 -3.52
C PHE A 290 7.65 32.61 -4.83
N THR A 291 7.50 33.93 -4.93
CA THR A 291 7.94 34.79 -6.03
C THR A 291 9.09 35.72 -5.65
N ASN A 292 9.65 35.61 -4.44
CA ASN A 292 10.63 36.57 -3.90
C ASN A 292 12.07 36.03 -4.00
N ASP A 293 13.06 36.93 -3.98
CA ASP A 293 14.49 36.55 -4.07
C ASP A 293 14.95 35.64 -2.91
N ASP A 294 14.28 35.70 -1.75
CA ASP A 294 14.52 34.82 -0.60
C ASP A 294 14.25 33.32 -0.92
N ASP A 295 13.46 33.01 -1.95
CA ASP A 295 13.19 31.64 -2.38
C ASP A 295 14.42 30.97 -3.04
N ILE A 296 15.38 31.76 -3.55
CA ILE A 296 16.61 31.24 -4.16
C ILE A 296 17.50 30.62 -3.08
N GLU A 297 17.67 31.32 -1.96
CA GLU A 297 18.48 30.83 -0.83
C GLU A 297 17.84 29.57 -0.21
N ARG A 298 16.51 29.58 -0.04
CA ARG A 298 15.77 28.42 0.44
C ARG A 298 15.89 27.22 -0.50
N PHE A 299 15.76 27.43 -1.82
CA PHE A 299 15.92 26.36 -2.81
C PHE A 299 17.34 25.77 -2.76
N ASN A 300 18.36 26.62 -2.69
CA ASN A 300 19.75 26.18 -2.62
C ASN A 300 20.03 25.35 -1.36
N LYS A 301 19.37 25.68 -0.24
CA LYS A 301 19.51 24.94 1.01
C LYS A 301 18.88 23.55 0.93
N ILE A 302 17.66 23.42 0.41
CA ILE A 302 16.98 22.11 0.34
C ILE A 302 17.60 21.18 -0.72
N THR A 303 18.33 21.75 -1.68
CA THR A 303 19.04 21.01 -2.75
C THR A 303 20.55 20.94 -2.54
N GLU A 304 21.05 21.22 -1.33
CA GLU A 304 22.50 21.32 -1.06
C GLU A 304 23.27 20.03 -1.34
N ASN A 305 22.61 18.88 -1.13
CA ASN A 305 23.15 17.55 -1.33
C ASN A 305 23.14 17.10 -2.81
N GLU A 306 22.52 17.88 -3.69
CA GLU A 306 22.48 17.60 -5.13
C GLU A 306 23.71 18.15 -5.86
N GLU A 307 24.17 17.40 -6.86
CA GLU A 307 25.21 17.86 -7.78
C GLU A 307 24.80 19.21 -8.43
N SER A 308 25.77 20.10 -8.66
CA SER A 308 25.53 21.45 -9.20
C SER A 308 24.64 21.44 -10.44
N ILE A 309 24.92 20.53 -11.38
CA ILE A 309 24.17 20.40 -12.64
C ILE A 309 22.71 20.00 -12.39
N THR A 310 22.48 19.06 -11.47
CA THR A 310 21.12 18.61 -11.11
C THR A 310 20.35 19.73 -10.43
N ARG A 311 20.97 20.43 -9.49
CA ARG A 311 20.39 21.59 -8.80
C ARG A 311 20.03 22.72 -9.75
N GLU A 312 20.90 23.07 -10.70
CA GLU A 312 20.62 24.09 -11.73
C GLU A 312 19.40 23.70 -12.58
N LYS A 313 19.30 22.44 -13.01
CA LYS A 313 18.15 21.94 -13.77
C LYS A 313 16.85 21.98 -12.96
N LEU A 314 16.89 21.51 -11.72
CA LEU A 314 15.73 21.53 -10.81
C LEU A 314 15.27 22.97 -10.54
N PHE A 315 16.21 23.89 -10.33
CA PHE A 315 15.89 25.30 -10.09
C PHE A 315 15.29 25.98 -11.33
N SER A 316 15.80 25.67 -12.52
CA SER A 316 15.22 26.16 -13.77
C SER A 316 13.76 25.72 -13.92
N LYS A 317 13.46 24.43 -13.70
CA LYS A 317 12.08 23.93 -13.74
C LYS A 317 11.20 24.54 -12.65
N TYR A 318 11.75 24.77 -11.45
CA TYR A 318 11.03 25.43 -10.37
C TYR A 318 10.66 26.87 -10.75
N LYS A 319 11.57 27.63 -11.38
CA LYS A 319 11.25 28.96 -11.91
C LYS A 319 10.13 28.93 -12.93
N GLU A 320 10.15 27.98 -13.86
CA GLU A 320 9.06 27.81 -14.82
C GLU A 320 7.73 27.54 -14.12
N LEU A 321 7.71 26.66 -13.11
CA LEU A 321 6.53 26.41 -12.28
C LEU A 321 6.02 27.72 -11.65
N ILE A 322 6.90 28.54 -11.07
CA ILE A 322 6.51 29.83 -10.48
C ILE A 322 5.89 30.76 -11.51
N GLU A 323 6.47 30.89 -12.70
CA GLU A 323 5.88 31.72 -13.77
C GLU A 323 4.46 31.26 -14.15
N LYS A 324 4.20 29.94 -14.15
CA LYS A 324 2.84 29.41 -14.39
C LYS A 324 1.87 29.67 -13.25
N LEU A 325 2.35 29.84 -12.01
CA LEU A 325 1.52 30.10 -10.84
C LEU A 325 1.24 31.59 -10.61
N LYS A 326 2.09 32.50 -11.10
CA LYS A 326 1.92 33.97 -10.94
C LYS A 326 0.54 34.52 -11.31
N PRO A 327 -0.16 34.03 -12.35
CA PRO A 327 -1.50 34.53 -12.68
C PRO A 327 -2.57 34.29 -11.58
N TYR A 328 -2.30 33.41 -10.62
CA TYR A 328 -3.22 33.09 -9.52
C TYR A 328 -2.89 33.93 -8.27
N SER A 329 -3.25 35.21 -8.29
CA SER A 329 -2.80 36.25 -7.34
C SER A 329 -3.12 36.01 -5.85
N ASN A 330 -4.11 35.16 -5.54
CA ASN A 330 -4.49 34.78 -4.17
C ASN A 330 -4.38 33.27 -3.92
N LEU A 331 -3.47 32.60 -4.64
CA LEU A 331 -3.21 31.18 -4.46
C LEU A 331 -2.54 30.92 -3.10
N SER A 332 -3.19 30.09 -2.28
CA SER A 332 -2.62 29.59 -1.03
C SER A 332 -2.56 28.07 -1.08
N ILE A 333 -1.33 27.53 -1.08
CA ILE A 333 -1.05 26.10 -1.07
C ILE A 333 -0.79 25.69 0.36
N THR A 334 -1.56 24.73 0.88
CA THR A 334 -1.58 24.40 2.31
C THR A 334 -1.11 22.98 2.62
N LYS A 335 -1.17 22.09 1.64
CA LYS A 335 -0.76 20.69 1.77
C LYS A 335 -0.12 20.20 0.48
N SER A 336 0.84 19.31 0.60
CA SER A 336 1.36 18.47 -0.47
C SER A 336 1.00 17.01 -0.21
N GLU A 337 1.16 16.17 -1.23
CA GLU A 337 1.04 14.71 -1.09
C GLU A 337 -0.29 14.27 -0.44
N PHE A 338 -1.36 15.04 -0.71
CA PHE A 338 -2.62 14.88 -0.01
C PHE A 338 -3.48 13.82 -0.69
N ASN A 339 -3.97 12.85 0.09
CA ASN A 339 -4.81 11.79 -0.44
C ASN A 339 -6.24 12.29 -0.70
N LEU A 340 -6.68 12.17 -1.95
CA LEU A 340 -8.03 12.50 -2.39
C LEU A 340 -8.66 11.30 -3.08
N GLY A 341 -9.98 11.19 -2.99
CA GLY A 341 -10.70 10.07 -3.55
C GLY A 341 -12.07 9.90 -2.93
N PHE A 342 -12.69 8.75 -3.18
CA PHE A 342 -14.04 8.44 -2.77
C PHE A 342 -14.29 6.93 -2.89
N THR A 343 -15.41 6.47 -2.31
CA THR A 343 -15.81 5.07 -2.33
C THR A 343 -17.18 4.92 -3.00
N ILE A 344 -17.26 4.01 -3.97
CA ILE A 344 -18.51 3.63 -4.65
C ILE A 344 -18.80 2.16 -4.38
N VAL A 345 -20.06 1.83 -4.06
CA VAL A 345 -20.49 0.44 -3.89
C VAL A 345 -21.29 -0.03 -5.09
N ALA A 346 -20.91 -1.16 -5.67
CA ALA A 346 -21.62 -1.80 -6.78
C ALA A 346 -22.01 -3.25 -6.44
N ASP A 347 -22.97 -3.79 -7.17
CA ASP A 347 -23.21 -5.23 -7.20
C ASP A 347 -22.05 -5.94 -7.90
N GLY A 348 -21.60 -7.04 -7.32
CA GLY A 348 -20.41 -7.73 -7.78
C GLY A 348 -20.30 -9.15 -7.24
N LYS A 349 -19.08 -9.66 -7.22
CA LYS A 349 -18.77 -11.04 -6.83
C LYS A 349 -17.97 -11.09 -5.53
N GLY A 350 -18.20 -12.15 -4.78
CA GLY A 350 -17.43 -12.51 -3.61
C GLY A 350 -17.36 -14.02 -3.44
N LEU A 351 -16.79 -14.46 -2.33
CA LEU A 351 -16.76 -15.87 -1.97
C LEU A 351 -17.50 -16.13 -0.66
N LYS A 352 -18.11 -17.31 -0.60
CA LYS A 352 -18.66 -17.89 0.63
C LYS A 352 -18.41 -19.40 0.57
N ASN A 353 -17.64 -19.92 1.53
CA ASN A 353 -17.28 -21.35 1.59
C ASN A 353 -16.65 -21.88 0.28
N GLY A 354 -15.78 -21.10 -0.36
CA GLY A 354 -15.13 -21.47 -1.63
C GLY A 354 -16.01 -21.27 -2.87
N GLU A 355 -17.30 -20.97 -2.73
CA GLU A 355 -18.21 -20.75 -3.86
C GLU A 355 -18.35 -19.26 -4.20
N VAL A 356 -18.48 -18.97 -5.50
CA VAL A 356 -18.74 -17.62 -6.00
C VAL A 356 -20.19 -17.23 -5.70
N VAL A 357 -20.36 -16.10 -5.02
CA VAL A 357 -21.68 -15.55 -4.65
C VAL A 357 -21.80 -14.09 -5.06
N ASP A 358 -23.03 -13.65 -5.28
CA ASP A 358 -23.33 -12.23 -5.45
C ASP A 358 -23.11 -11.49 -4.14
N LYS A 359 -22.41 -10.35 -4.23
CA LYS A 359 -22.04 -9.55 -3.07
C LYS A 359 -21.84 -8.10 -3.47
N LYS A 360 -22.13 -7.19 -2.54
CA LYS A 360 -21.75 -5.79 -2.69
C LYS A 360 -20.23 -5.65 -2.56
N VAL A 361 -19.64 -4.88 -3.46
CA VAL A 361 -18.20 -4.55 -3.46
C VAL A 361 -18.04 -3.04 -3.43
N ALA A 362 -17.22 -2.54 -2.52
CA ALA A 362 -16.82 -1.15 -2.40
C ALA A 362 -15.48 -0.93 -3.09
N SER A 363 -15.48 -0.11 -4.13
CA SER A 363 -14.27 0.33 -4.82
C SER A 363 -13.86 1.69 -4.28
N VAL A 364 -12.70 1.72 -3.61
CA VAL A 364 -12.10 2.94 -3.07
C VAL A 364 -11.15 3.50 -4.11
N PHE A 365 -11.60 4.49 -4.87
CA PHE A 365 -10.77 5.21 -5.84
C PHE A 365 -9.98 6.28 -5.09
N MET A 366 -8.66 6.29 -5.27
CA MET A 366 -7.79 7.23 -4.57
C MET A 366 -6.60 7.67 -5.40
N GLY A 367 -6.15 8.89 -5.17
CA GLY A 367 -4.91 9.42 -5.70
C GLY A 367 -4.25 10.29 -4.64
N ARG A 368 -2.98 10.55 -4.86
CA ARG A 368 -2.20 11.48 -4.05
C ARG A 368 -1.88 12.68 -4.92
N ALA A 369 -2.55 13.79 -4.60
CA ALA A 369 -2.36 15.05 -5.31
C ALA A 369 -1.05 15.68 -4.85
N ASP A 370 -0.27 16.20 -5.79
CA ASP A 370 1.02 16.83 -5.48
C ASP A 370 0.82 18.01 -4.53
N LEU A 371 -0.18 18.86 -4.80
CA LEU A 371 -0.44 20.09 -4.06
C LEU A 371 -1.94 20.37 -3.95
N VAL A 372 -2.38 20.84 -2.77
CA VAL A 372 -3.77 21.23 -2.50
C VAL A 372 -3.81 22.60 -1.83
N GLY A 373 -4.70 23.45 -2.33
CA GLY A 373 -4.81 24.83 -1.88
C GLY A 373 -6.18 25.45 -2.15
N ARG A 374 -6.21 26.78 -2.10
CA ARG A 374 -7.35 27.59 -2.53
C ARG A 374 -6.88 28.77 -3.37
N VAL A 375 -7.70 29.18 -4.33
CA VAL A 375 -7.58 30.46 -5.03
C VAL A 375 -8.91 31.19 -4.90
N ASP A 376 -8.86 32.42 -4.38
CA ASP A 376 -10.07 33.24 -4.11
C ASP A 376 -11.14 32.48 -3.30
N GLY A 377 -10.70 31.65 -2.35
CA GLY A 377 -11.59 30.82 -1.53
C GLY A 377 -12.09 29.53 -2.20
N THR A 378 -11.91 29.36 -3.52
CA THR A 378 -12.27 28.13 -4.26
C THR A 378 -11.18 27.08 -4.11
N PRO A 379 -11.50 25.81 -3.78
CA PRO A 379 -10.49 24.76 -3.71
C PRO A 379 -9.82 24.53 -5.07
N ILE A 380 -8.49 24.44 -5.04
CA ILE A 380 -7.65 24.13 -6.19
C ILE A 380 -6.73 22.96 -5.87
N ILE A 381 -6.64 22.02 -6.80
CA ILE A 381 -5.70 20.90 -6.75
C ILE A 381 -4.71 21.08 -7.89
N ILE A 382 -3.43 21.00 -7.59
CA ILE A 382 -2.37 21.19 -8.56
C ILE A 382 -1.62 19.86 -8.69
N GLU A 383 -1.52 19.37 -9.92
CA GLU A 383 -0.74 18.19 -10.27
C GLU A 383 0.39 18.62 -11.21
N LEU A 384 1.61 18.30 -10.80
CA LEU A 384 2.83 18.58 -11.55
C LEU A 384 3.09 17.41 -12.49
N LYS A 385 3.44 17.70 -13.74
CA LYS A 385 3.77 16.67 -14.73
C LYS A 385 5.09 17.05 -15.40
N THR A 386 6.10 16.20 -15.31
CA THR A 386 7.40 16.40 -15.99
C THR A 386 7.41 15.87 -17.43
N ARG A 387 6.22 15.60 -17.98
CA ARG A 387 5.99 15.07 -19.33
C ARG A 387 4.90 15.87 -20.06
N PRO A 388 4.76 15.70 -21.38
CA PRO A 388 3.63 16.27 -22.12
C PRO A 388 2.26 15.79 -21.63
N GLU A 389 1.21 16.54 -22.00
CA GLU A 389 -0.19 16.21 -21.72
C GLU A 389 -0.59 14.88 -22.38
N LEU A 390 -1.24 14.01 -21.60
CA LEU A 390 -1.86 12.78 -22.07
C LEU A 390 -3.38 12.85 -21.89
N SER A 391 -4.12 12.15 -22.76
CA SER A 391 -5.58 12.08 -22.67
C SER A 391 -6.09 11.51 -21.33
N GLU A 392 -5.30 10.60 -20.75
CA GLU A 392 -5.55 9.92 -19.48
C GLU A 392 -5.56 10.88 -18.28
N ASP A 393 -4.86 12.03 -18.39
CA ASP A 393 -4.80 13.03 -17.33
C ASP A 393 -6.20 13.58 -17.01
N PHE A 394 -7.14 13.59 -17.97
CA PHE A 394 -8.51 14.01 -17.68
C PHE A 394 -9.24 13.10 -16.68
N LEU A 395 -8.99 11.79 -16.71
CA LEU A 395 -9.59 10.84 -15.77
C LEU A 395 -9.03 11.04 -14.35
N GLU A 396 -7.74 11.37 -14.24
CA GLU A 396 -7.09 11.76 -12.99
C GLU A 396 -7.70 13.06 -12.42
N ALA A 397 -7.90 14.07 -13.25
CA ALA A 397 -8.56 15.31 -12.85
C ALA A 397 -9.99 15.06 -12.33
N GLN A 398 -10.75 14.18 -13.01
CA GLN A 398 -12.08 13.75 -12.54
C GLN A 398 -12.03 13.07 -11.17
N LEU A 399 -11.01 12.24 -10.90
CA LEU A 399 -10.81 11.58 -9.60
C LEU A 399 -10.69 12.62 -8.49
N TYR A 400 -9.77 13.57 -8.67
CA TYR A 400 -9.46 14.57 -7.67
C TYR A 400 -10.61 15.55 -7.48
N ALA A 401 -11.24 15.99 -8.56
CA ALA A 401 -12.37 16.91 -8.51
C ALA A 401 -13.54 16.31 -7.72
N LEU A 402 -13.94 15.08 -8.05
CA LEU A 402 -15.03 14.40 -7.35
C LEU A 402 -14.67 14.12 -5.88
N GLY A 403 -13.45 13.64 -5.62
CA GLY A 403 -12.98 13.36 -4.27
C GLY A 403 -12.96 14.61 -3.38
N ALA A 404 -12.41 15.71 -3.88
CA ALA A 404 -12.37 16.97 -3.13
C ALA A 404 -13.75 17.61 -2.96
N SER A 405 -14.60 17.57 -4.00
CA SER A 405 -15.98 18.07 -3.92
C SER A 405 -16.74 17.38 -2.79
N LYS A 406 -16.68 16.05 -2.72
CA LYS A 406 -17.41 15.26 -1.70
C LYS A 406 -16.79 15.43 -0.31
N LEU A 407 -15.47 15.50 -0.21
CA LEU A 407 -14.77 15.65 1.06
C LEU A 407 -15.01 17.03 1.69
N LEU A 408 -15.01 18.09 0.87
CA LEU A 408 -15.20 19.47 1.31
C LEU A 408 -16.66 19.94 1.27
N ASN A 409 -17.56 19.13 0.73
CA ASN A 409 -18.97 19.45 0.46
C ASN A 409 -19.13 20.76 -0.35
N VAL A 410 -18.41 20.85 -1.47
CA VAL A 410 -18.43 22.00 -2.39
C VAL A 410 -18.87 21.58 -3.79
N LYS A 411 -19.44 22.51 -4.55
CA LYS A 411 -20.01 22.26 -5.89
C LYS A 411 -19.08 22.66 -7.04
N GLU A 412 -17.96 23.29 -6.73
CA GLU A 412 -16.99 23.74 -7.72
C GLU A 412 -15.58 23.41 -7.24
N ILE A 413 -14.79 22.83 -8.13
CA ILE A 413 -13.38 22.50 -7.90
C ILE A 413 -12.58 22.88 -9.15
N THR A 414 -11.42 23.47 -8.95
CA THR A 414 -10.44 23.69 -10.02
C THR A 414 -9.32 22.66 -9.92
N ILE A 415 -9.03 21.95 -11.01
CA ILE A 415 -7.84 21.12 -11.16
C ILE A 415 -6.88 21.83 -12.10
N LEU A 416 -5.62 21.95 -11.68
CA LEU A 416 -4.56 22.58 -12.43
C LEU A 416 -3.48 21.55 -12.75
N HIS A 417 -3.38 21.16 -14.02
CA HIS A 417 -2.23 20.38 -14.47
C HIS A 417 -1.17 21.33 -15.00
N ILE A 418 0.02 21.26 -14.43
CA ILE A 418 1.16 22.05 -14.87
C ILE A 418 2.16 21.10 -15.52
N TYR A 419 2.26 21.19 -16.84
CA TYR A 419 3.18 20.37 -17.64
C TYR A 419 4.50 21.12 -17.76
N LEU A 420 5.56 20.49 -17.27
CA LEU A 420 6.94 20.96 -17.22
C LEU A 420 7.88 19.94 -17.90
N PRO A 421 7.61 19.52 -19.16
CA PRO A 421 8.59 18.79 -19.95
C PRO A 421 9.88 19.61 -20.13
N ASP A 422 10.91 19.02 -20.73
CA ASP A 422 12.16 19.75 -21.01
C ASP A 422 11.99 20.83 -22.09
N GLU A 423 10.94 20.73 -22.91
CA GLU A 423 10.61 21.69 -23.95
C GLU A 423 9.12 22.08 -23.87
N ASP A 424 8.84 23.38 -23.82
CA ASP A 424 7.49 23.99 -23.87
C ASP A 424 6.56 23.67 -22.69
N SER A 425 6.77 24.36 -21.56
CA SER A 425 5.90 24.23 -20.39
C SER A 425 4.52 24.85 -20.62
N SER A 426 3.48 24.17 -20.18
CA SER A 426 2.08 24.57 -20.38
C SER A 426 1.22 24.32 -19.15
N ILE A 427 0.03 24.93 -19.15
CA ILE A 427 -0.92 24.84 -18.07
C ILE A 427 -2.27 24.43 -18.62
N LYS A 428 -2.93 23.48 -17.93
CA LYS A 428 -4.27 23.05 -18.24
C LYS A 428 -5.15 23.20 -17.01
N GLU A 429 -5.90 24.29 -17.00
CA GLU A 429 -6.95 24.52 -16.02
C GLU A 429 -8.21 23.76 -16.41
N ARG A 430 -8.77 23.01 -15.45
CA ARG A 430 -9.99 22.22 -15.61
C ARG A 430 -10.93 22.57 -14.46
N LYS A 431 -12.02 23.27 -14.79
CA LYS A 431 -13.08 23.61 -13.83
C LYS A 431 -14.14 22.52 -13.86
N PHE A 432 -14.53 22.05 -12.68
CA PHE A 432 -15.58 21.05 -12.51
C PHE A 432 -16.73 21.70 -11.75
N SER A 433 -17.83 21.99 -12.45
CA SER A 433 -19.07 22.42 -11.83
C SER A 433 -19.96 21.21 -11.52
N GLU A 434 -21.17 21.44 -11.01
CA GLU A 434 -22.10 20.37 -10.60
C GLU A 434 -22.41 19.38 -11.74
N SER A 435 -22.50 19.85 -13.01
CA SER A 435 -22.70 18.97 -14.17
C SER A 435 -21.50 18.06 -14.45
N GLU A 436 -20.28 18.61 -14.47
CA GLU A 436 -19.05 17.87 -14.74
C GLU A 436 -18.73 16.89 -13.61
N LEU A 437 -19.06 17.25 -12.36
CA LEU A 437 -18.97 16.36 -11.21
C LEU A 437 -19.95 15.19 -11.32
N ALA A 438 -21.18 15.43 -11.78
CA ALA A 438 -22.16 14.36 -12.01
C ALA A 438 -21.74 13.43 -13.17
N GLU A 439 -21.09 13.94 -14.21
CA GLU A 439 -20.50 13.13 -15.27
C GLU A 439 -19.32 12.28 -14.79
N ALA A 440 -18.45 12.87 -13.95
CA ALA A 440 -17.37 12.14 -13.29
C ALA A 440 -17.94 11.02 -12.41
N GLU A 441 -18.99 11.28 -11.63
CA GLU A 441 -19.64 10.28 -10.78
C GLU A 441 -20.13 9.08 -11.60
N LYS A 442 -20.88 9.30 -12.69
CA LYS A 442 -21.32 8.24 -13.61
C LYS A 442 -20.16 7.44 -14.22
N LYS A 443 -19.08 8.13 -14.60
CA LYS A 443 -17.88 7.48 -15.14
C LYS A 443 -17.26 6.53 -14.12
N TYR A 444 -17.13 6.95 -12.87
CA TYR A 444 -16.57 6.14 -11.81
C TYR A 444 -17.51 5.04 -11.31
N GLU A 445 -18.83 5.23 -11.36
CA GLU A 445 -19.80 4.15 -11.15
C GLU A 445 -19.60 3.02 -12.17
N SER A 446 -19.36 3.35 -13.45
CA SER A 446 -19.03 2.34 -14.47
C SER A 446 -17.74 1.57 -14.14
N LEU A 447 -16.70 2.26 -13.65
CA LEU A 447 -15.45 1.63 -13.23
C LEU A 447 -15.63 0.78 -11.95
N ALA A 448 -16.51 1.20 -11.05
CA ALA A 448 -16.86 0.44 -9.85
C ALA A 448 -17.54 -0.88 -10.22
N ILE A 449 -18.46 -0.89 -11.19
CA ILE A 449 -19.10 -2.11 -11.68
C ILE A 449 -18.07 -3.10 -12.23
N LYS A 450 -17.10 -2.61 -13.04
CA LYS A 450 -16.01 -3.45 -13.56
C LYS A 450 -15.22 -4.11 -12.43
N SER A 451 -14.73 -3.29 -11.49
CA SER A 451 -13.94 -3.79 -10.36
C SER A 451 -14.71 -4.70 -9.40
N ALA A 452 -16.01 -4.45 -9.22
CA ALA A 452 -16.89 -5.30 -8.42
C ALA A 452 -17.10 -6.69 -9.04
N SER A 453 -17.02 -6.81 -10.37
CA SER A 453 -17.26 -8.06 -11.08
C SER A 453 -16.14 -9.11 -10.91
N TRP A 454 -14.93 -8.68 -10.51
CA TRP A 454 -13.76 -9.56 -10.38
C TRP A 454 -14.00 -10.65 -9.35
N ILE A 455 -13.81 -11.91 -9.75
CA ILE A 455 -14.01 -13.07 -8.87
C ILE A 455 -12.76 -13.24 -8.01
N PRO A 456 -12.87 -13.27 -6.67
CA PRO A 456 -11.71 -13.54 -5.82
C PRO A 456 -11.10 -14.92 -6.14
N PHE A 457 -9.77 -15.02 -6.10
CA PHE A 457 -8.98 -16.21 -6.45
C PHE A 457 -9.03 -16.68 -7.92
N ASP A 458 -9.78 -16.00 -8.79
CA ASP A 458 -9.73 -16.22 -10.23
C ASP A 458 -9.17 -14.99 -10.96
N ALA A 459 -7.86 -14.95 -11.12
CA ALA A 459 -7.12 -13.90 -11.82
C ALA A 459 -7.43 -13.86 -13.32
N LEU A 460 -8.09 -14.88 -13.89
CA LEU A 460 -8.47 -14.90 -15.30
C LEU A 460 -9.85 -14.30 -15.55
N SER A 461 -10.68 -14.20 -14.50
CA SER A 461 -12.03 -13.62 -14.57
C SER A 461 -12.12 -12.18 -15.09
N PRO A 462 -11.17 -11.25 -14.82
CA PRO A 462 -11.25 -9.90 -15.37
C PRO A 462 -11.02 -9.89 -16.88
N ALA A 463 -11.82 -9.10 -17.58
CA ALA A 463 -11.70 -8.93 -19.02
C ALA A 463 -10.34 -8.33 -19.40
N TYR A 464 -9.77 -8.82 -20.50
CA TYR A 464 -8.58 -8.22 -21.11
C TYR A 464 -8.93 -7.62 -22.45
N ASN A 465 -8.27 -6.52 -22.80
CA ASN A 465 -8.36 -5.88 -24.11
C ASN A 465 -6.96 -5.67 -24.67
N ILE A 466 -6.82 -5.90 -25.99
CA ILE A 466 -5.58 -5.67 -26.72
C ILE A 466 -5.56 -4.22 -27.22
N GLY A 467 -4.46 -3.52 -27.02
CA GLY A 467 -4.19 -2.18 -27.54
C GLY A 467 -2.71 -1.84 -27.42
N ASP A 468 -2.33 -0.64 -27.84
CA ASP A 468 -0.92 -0.21 -27.89
C ASP A 468 -0.23 -0.26 -26.51
N TRP A 469 -1.02 -0.07 -25.43
CA TRP A 469 -0.54 -0.21 -24.05
C TRP A 469 -0.06 -1.63 -23.70
N CYS A 470 -0.36 -2.65 -24.50
CA CYS A 470 0.13 -4.01 -24.29
C CYS A 470 1.65 -4.11 -24.47
N GLU A 471 2.27 -3.22 -25.24
CA GLU A 471 3.73 -3.20 -25.41
C GLU A 471 4.45 -2.84 -24.11
N PHE A 472 3.83 -1.96 -23.31
CA PHE A 472 4.33 -1.45 -22.03
C PHE A 472 3.57 -2.02 -20.84
N CYS A 473 2.92 -3.18 -21.01
CA CYS A 473 2.20 -3.84 -19.93
C CYS A 473 3.18 -4.66 -19.08
N GLU A 474 3.19 -4.41 -17.78
CA GLU A 474 4.02 -5.08 -16.76
C GLU A 474 3.72 -6.59 -16.57
N PHE A 475 2.81 -7.13 -17.37
CA PHE A 475 2.33 -8.51 -17.30
C PHE A 475 2.18 -9.14 -18.69
N LYS A 476 2.92 -8.63 -19.67
CA LYS A 476 2.74 -8.94 -21.07
C LYS A 476 2.89 -10.44 -21.34
N ASN A 477 3.95 -11.06 -20.83
CA ASN A 477 4.26 -12.46 -21.07
C ASN A 477 3.27 -13.38 -20.33
N THR A 478 3.03 -13.10 -19.05
CA THR A 478 2.06 -13.79 -18.21
C THR A 478 0.67 -13.74 -18.82
N CYS A 479 0.27 -12.60 -19.39
CA CYS A 479 -1.02 -12.45 -20.08
C CYS A 479 -1.05 -13.25 -21.40
N LEU A 480 0.04 -13.29 -22.17
CA LEU A 480 0.15 -14.06 -23.42
C LEU A 480 0.00 -15.56 -23.19
N GLU A 481 0.62 -16.09 -22.14
CA GLU A 481 0.57 -17.51 -21.76
C GLU A 481 -0.81 -17.94 -21.22
N ASN A 482 -1.62 -16.97 -20.78
CA ASN A 482 -2.88 -17.19 -20.09
C ASN A 482 -4.08 -16.49 -20.74
N ARG A 483 -4.05 -16.36 -22.08
CA ARG A 483 -5.17 -15.83 -22.88
C ARG A 483 -6.38 -16.76 -22.87
#